data_AF-A0A1V9EBD5-F1
#
_entry.id   AF-A0A1V9EBD5-F1
#
_cell.length_a   1.000
_cell.length_b   1.000
_cell.length_c   1.000
_cell.angle_alpha   90.00
_cell.angle_beta   90.00
_cell.angle_gamma   90.00
#
_symmetry.space_group_name_H-M   'P 1'
#
loop_
_entity.id
_entity.type
_entity.pdbx_description
1 polymer ?
#
loop_
_entity_poly.entity_id
_entity_poly.type
_entity_poly.pdbx_seq_one_letter_code
_entity_poly.pdbx_strand_id
1 'polypeptide(L)'
;MQQSNSILKRKHKPVLRKIKIKTLKAFDENRIPTTTRKEVNVPVSSPEQLEDIQQKILEEVSKIPGAFVGLKKKDGPVVLMQAGTSNDTGKHFAFPEINPVLIYFNLALKKIELSQVTKKSFEECPTSDFIRKYHIFVDYFEAASSGVVHLLGAVEAFYNQLLPEDFTVVIDGNEKRKNKLEYISLDIKIQTVLPQVTGKDFPAANPDAWKLILELKTLRNRLTHLKKVKAENLTDYQKLSNDLYNTDFSKYIPAIQNFFDFYEPGLIEEDNET
;
A
#
# COMPACT_ATOMS: atom_id res chain seq x y z
N MET A 1 -29.30 23.36 -41.93
CA MET A 1 -28.39 22.22 -41.69
C MET A 1 -27.21 22.72 -40.86
N GLN A 2 -27.17 22.41 -39.57
CA GLN A 2 -25.97 22.21 -38.75
C GLN A 2 -26.43 21.89 -37.33
N GLN A 3 -26.72 20.61 -37.08
CA GLN A 3 -26.90 20.08 -35.74
C GLN A 3 -25.52 20.00 -35.09
N SER A 4 -25.29 20.83 -34.08
CA SER A 4 -24.10 20.77 -33.24
C SER A 4 -24.21 19.56 -32.34
N ASN A 5 -23.44 18.51 -32.66
CA ASN A 5 -23.25 17.34 -31.84
C ASN A 5 -22.47 17.70 -30.57
N SER A 6 -23.17 18.17 -29.52
CA SER A 6 -22.61 18.21 -28.17
C SER A 6 -22.71 16.82 -27.53
N ILE A 7 -21.87 15.90 -28.02
CA ILE A 7 -21.56 14.68 -27.27
C ILE A 7 -20.69 15.11 -26.09
N LEU A 8 -21.37 15.58 -25.03
CA LEU A 8 -20.84 15.62 -23.68
C LEU A 8 -20.45 14.18 -23.33
N LYS A 9 -19.19 13.83 -23.60
CA LYS A 9 -18.53 12.66 -23.03
C LYS A 9 -18.75 12.75 -21.53
N ARG A 10 -19.70 11.98 -21.01
CA ARG A 10 -19.85 11.74 -19.57
C ARG A 10 -18.50 11.19 -19.13
N LYS A 11 -17.64 12.05 -18.59
CA LYS A 11 -16.42 11.63 -17.91
C LYS A 11 -16.92 10.74 -16.77
N HIS A 12 -16.80 9.43 -16.94
CA HIS A 12 -16.91 8.50 -15.82
C HIS A 12 -15.94 9.03 -14.78
N LYS A 13 -16.46 9.62 -13.70
CA LYS A 13 -15.65 9.80 -12.50
C LYS A 13 -15.34 8.36 -12.06
N PRO A 14 -14.08 7.93 -12.08
CA PRO A 14 -13.74 6.71 -11.37
C PRO A 14 -14.02 7.00 -9.90
N VAL A 15 -15.16 6.53 -9.39
CA VAL A 15 -15.36 6.44 -7.95
C VAL A 15 -14.31 5.43 -7.50
N LEU A 16 -13.30 5.92 -6.77
CA LEU A 16 -12.29 5.05 -6.22
C LEU A 16 -12.99 4.12 -5.24
N ARG A 17 -12.96 2.83 -5.57
CA ARG A 17 -13.72 1.81 -4.85
C ARG A 17 -13.08 1.63 -3.48
N LYS A 18 -13.90 1.56 -2.43
CA LYS A 18 -13.43 1.14 -1.11
C LYS A 18 -12.95 -0.30 -1.23
N ILE A 19 -11.83 -0.59 -0.58
CA ILE A 19 -11.26 -1.94 -0.56
C ILE A 19 -11.35 -2.52 0.84
N LYS A 20 -11.56 -3.83 0.91
CA LYS A 20 -11.57 -4.58 2.15
C LYS A 20 -10.14 -4.71 2.69
N ILE A 21 -9.90 -4.18 3.90
CA ILE A 21 -8.62 -4.37 4.59
C ILE A 21 -8.64 -5.72 5.28
N LYS A 22 -7.91 -6.67 4.71
CA LYS A 22 -7.70 -7.99 5.29
C LYS A 22 -6.49 -7.97 6.23
N THR A 23 -6.52 -8.80 7.26
CA THR A 23 -5.33 -9.12 8.05
C THR A 23 -4.34 -9.89 7.18
N LEU A 24 -3.09 -10.02 7.63
CA LEU A 24 -2.21 -11.01 7.01
C LEU A 24 -2.89 -12.39 7.11
N LYS A 25 -2.76 -13.20 6.05
CA LYS A 25 -3.49 -14.47 5.89
C LYS A 25 -3.42 -15.35 7.14
N ALA A 26 -4.53 -16.05 7.38
CA ALA A 26 -4.83 -16.87 8.54
C ALA A 26 -3.71 -17.82 8.97
N PHE A 27 -3.71 -18.15 10.27
CA PHE A 27 -2.91 -19.21 10.94
C PHE A 27 -2.75 -20.50 10.12
N ASP A 28 -3.76 -20.85 9.32
CA ASP A 28 -3.84 -22.12 8.60
C ASP A 28 -3.27 -22.07 7.16
N GLU A 29 -2.88 -20.90 6.64
CA GLU A 29 -2.33 -20.73 5.28
C GLU A 29 -0.79 -20.81 5.20
N ASN A 30 -0.16 -21.55 6.13
CA ASN A 30 1.24 -21.99 6.07
C ASN A 30 2.34 -20.91 6.13
N ARG A 31 2.05 -19.67 6.56
CA ARG A 31 3.10 -18.63 6.62
C ARG A 31 3.82 -18.51 7.97
N ILE A 32 3.21 -18.95 9.07
CA ILE A 32 3.88 -18.94 10.38
C ILE A 32 4.10 -20.39 10.81
N PRO A 33 5.30 -20.96 10.63
CA PRO A 33 5.60 -22.30 11.13
C PRO A 33 5.50 -22.29 12.66
N THR A 34 4.52 -23.01 13.21
CA THR A 34 4.37 -23.20 14.65
C THR A 34 4.89 -24.55 15.07
N THR A 35 5.76 -24.61 16.08
CA THR A 35 6.21 -25.86 16.69
C THR A 35 5.14 -26.50 17.58
N THR A 36 4.32 -25.68 18.24
CA THR A 36 3.26 -26.13 19.14
C THR A 36 2.02 -25.25 18.98
N ARG A 37 0.82 -25.85 18.99
CA ARG A 37 -0.47 -25.16 18.96
C ARG A 37 -1.34 -25.63 20.13
N LYS A 38 -1.92 -24.68 20.88
CA LYS A 38 -2.88 -24.95 21.95
C LYS A 38 -4.15 -24.14 21.69
N GLU A 39 -5.26 -24.84 21.52
CA GLU A 39 -6.58 -24.20 21.42
C GLU A 39 -7.18 -24.06 22.82
N VAL A 40 -7.67 -22.86 23.13
CA VAL A 40 -8.30 -22.55 24.41
C VAL A 40 -9.71 -22.07 24.13
N ASN A 41 -10.70 -22.86 24.55
CA ASN A 41 -12.08 -22.42 24.57
C ASN A 41 -12.26 -21.50 25.77
N VAL A 42 -12.60 -20.24 25.51
CA VAL A 42 -12.85 -19.24 26.55
C VAL A 42 -14.36 -19.10 26.74
N PRO A 43 -14.96 -19.69 27.79
CA PRO A 43 -16.35 -19.42 28.12
C PRO A 43 -16.44 -18.00 28.68
N VAL A 44 -17.13 -17.11 27.96
CA VAL A 44 -17.30 -15.71 28.36
C VAL A 44 -18.78 -15.37 28.48
N SER A 45 -19.15 -14.76 29.60
CA SER A 45 -20.53 -14.32 29.87
C SER A 45 -20.70 -12.80 29.86
N SER A 46 -19.60 -12.03 29.85
CA SER A 46 -19.62 -10.56 29.66
C SER A 46 -18.39 -10.05 28.90
N PRO A 47 -18.44 -8.82 28.34
CA PRO A 47 -17.27 -8.14 27.76
C PRO A 47 -16.13 -7.93 28.75
N GLU A 48 -16.39 -7.61 30.03
CA GLU A 48 -15.31 -7.39 31.01
C GLU A 48 -14.55 -8.70 31.32
N GLN A 49 -15.28 -9.83 31.41
CA GLN A 49 -14.64 -11.13 31.58
C GLN A 49 -13.76 -11.49 30.38
N LEU A 50 -14.17 -11.11 29.16
CA LEU A 50 -13.35 -11.33 27.97
C LEU A 50 -12.06 -10.52 28.02
N GLU A 51 -12.14 -9.24 28.42
CA GLU A 51 -10.96 -8.38 28.56
C GLU A 51 -9.99 -8.93 29.63
N ASP A 52 -10.49 -9.35 30.80
CA ASP A 52 -9.66 -9.94 31.87
C ASP A 52 -8.95 -11.22 31.42
N ILE A 53 -9.67 -12.11 30.72
CA ILE A 53 -9.08 -13.35 30.19
C ILE A 53 -8.06 -13.03 29.08
N GLN A 54 -8.36 -12.07 28.20
CA GLN A 54 -7.41 -11.63 27.18
C GLN A 54 -6.13 -11.05 27.79
N GLN A 55 -6.24 -10.24 28.84
CA GLN A 55 -5.07 -9.70 29.55
C GLN A 55 -4.22 -10.81 30.15
N LYS A 56 -4.83 -11.79 30.84
CA LYS A 56 -4.11 -12.94 31.40
C LYS A 56 -3.41 -13.78 30.31
N ILE A 57 -4.07 -14.02 29.18
CA ILE A 57 -3.47 -14.75 28.05
C ILE A 57 -2.28 -13.95 27.50
N LEU A 58 -2.44 -12.65 27.28
CA LEU A 58 -1.36 -11.80 26.76
C LEU A 58 -0.18 -11.70 27.71
N GLU A 59 -0.43 -11.62 29.02
CA GLU A 59 0.59 -11.65 30.06
C GLU A 59 1.41 -12.95 30.00
N GLU A 60 0.75 -14.11 29.97
CA GLU A 60 1.42 -15.42 29.91
C GLU A 60 2.18 -15.61 28.59
N VAL A 61 1.58 -15.23 27.46
CA VAL A 61 2.25 -15.29 26.15
C VAL A 61 3.47 -14.38 26.11
N SER A 62 3.47 -13.24 26.82
CA SER A 62 4.62 -12.30 26.84
C SER A 62 5.86 -12.87 27.49
N LYS A 63 5.69 -13.90 28.32
CA LYS A 63 6.77 -14.62 28.98
C LYS A 63 7.42 -15.67 28.06
N ILE A 64 6.84 -15.94 26.89
CA ILE A 64 7.29 -16.99 25.95
C ILE A 64 7.82 -16.35 24.66
N PRO A 65 9.15 -16.32 24.44
CA PRO A 65 9.73 -15.76 23.22
C PRO A 65 9.16 -16.42 21.96
N GLY A 66 8.68 -15.59 21.02
CA GLY A 66 8.12 -16.04 19.74
C GLY A 66 6.70 -16.60 19.81
N ALA A 67 6.06 -16.60 20.98
CA ALA A 67 4.65 -16.94 21.09
C ALA A 67 3.76 -15.78 20.60
N PHE A 68 2.61 -16.13 20.05
CA PHE A 68 1.61 -15.17 19.58
C PHE A 68 0.21 -15.72 19.81
N VAL A 69 -0.79 -14.83 19.78
CA VAL A 69 -2.20 -15.18 20.02
C VAL A 69 -2.96 -15.10 18.71
N GLY A 70 -3.74 -16.13 18.39
CA GLY A 70 -4.74 -16.08 17.32
C GLY A 70 -6.15 -15.96 17.89
N LEU A 71 -6.97 -15.07 17.34
CA LEU A 71 -8.40 -15.00 17.62
C LEU A 71 -9.18 -15.61 16.46
N LYS A 72 -9.92 -16.70 16.70
CA LYS A 72 -10.84 -17.25 15.71
C LYS A 72 -12.15 -16.46 15.72
N LYS A 73 -12.40 -15.66 14.69
CA LYS A 73 -13.68 -14.97 14.47
C LYS A 73 -14.54 -15.73 13.46
N LYS A 74 -15.81 -15.33 13.34
CA LYS A 74 -16.75 -15.86 12.33
C LYS A 74 -16.20 -15.70 10.90
N ASP A 75 -15.51 -14.60 10.64
CA ASP A 75 -14.94 -14.26 9.33
C ASP A 75 -13.51 -14.82 9.12
N GLY A 76 -13.04 -15.67 10.04
CA GLY A 76 -11.72 -16.30 9.97
C GLY A 76 -10.83 -15.98 11.18
N PRO A 77 -9.69 -16.67 11.31
CA PRO A 77 -8.74 -16.40 12.37
C PRO A 77 -7.92 -15.12 12.09
N VAL A 78 -7.72 -14.32 13.13
CA VAL A 78 -6.89 -13.11 13.13
C VAL A 78 -5.69 -13.36 14.03
N VAL A 79 -4.48 -13.23 13.48
CA VAL A 79 -3.26 -13.23 14.27
C VAL A 79 -3.14 -11.89 15.00
N LEU A 80 -2.87 -11.95 16.30
CA LEU A 80 -2.52 -10.81 17.11
C LEU A 80 -1.00 -10.78 17.29
N MET A 81 -0.37 -9.72 16.82
CA MET A 81 1.00 -9.37 17.20
C MET A 81 0.98 -8.95 18.66
N GLN A 82 1.81 -9.61 19.46
CA GLN A 82 2.03 -9.19 20.83
C GLN A 82 2.69 -7.81 20.84
N ALA A 83 2.06 -6.87 21.52
CA ALA A 83 2.53 -5.51 21.62
C ALA A 83 2.82 -5.18 23.07
N GLY A 84 3.89 -5.79 23.60
CA GLY A 84 4.53 -5.44 24.86
C GLY A 84 3.60 -5.08 26.03
N THR A 85 4.07 -4.14 26.86
CA THR A 85 3.36 -3.56 27.99
C THR A 85 3.36 -2.05 27.80
N SER A 86 2.21 -1.40 28.02
CA SER A 86 2.10 0.05 27.93
C SER A 86 2.84 0.68 29.10
N ASN A 87 3.79 1.57 28.81
CA ASN A 87 4.54 2.29 29.85
C ASN A 87 3.63 3.12 30.77
N ASP A 88 2.52 3.65 30.23
CA ASP A 88 1.62 4.54 30.97
C ASP A 88 0.62 3.79 31.85
N THR A 89 0.17 2.61 31.41
CA THR A 89 -0.93 1.88 32.06
C THR A 89 -0.52 0.56 32.70
N GLY A 90 0.67 0.04 32.37
CA GLY A 90 1.09 -1.30 32.74
C GLY A 90 0.29 -2.42 32.08
N LYS A 91 -0.67 -2.10 31.20
CA LYS A 91 -1.50 -3.10 30.51
C LYS A 91 -0.77 -3.74 29.35
N HIS A 92 -0.99 -5.04 29.15
CA HIS A 92 -0.56 -5.71 27.93
C HIS A 92 -1.51 -5.37 26.80
N PHE A 93 -0.96 -5.11 25.62
CA PHE A 93 -1.76 -4.90 24.43
C PHE A 93 -1.28 -5.79 23.30
N ALA A 94 -2.17 -5.99 22.33
CA ALA A 94 -1.87 -6.72 21.12
C ALA A 94 -2.56 -6.01 19.96
N PHE A 95 -1.91 -6.03 18.81
CA PHE A 95 -2.47 -5.47 17.59
C PHE A 95 -2.81 -6.59 16.62
N PRO A 96 -3.89 -6.48 15.84
CA PRO A 96 -4.07 -7.39 14.73
C PRO A 96 -2.89 -7.25 13.77
N GLU A 97 -2.40 -8.37 13.26
CA GLU A 97 -1.38 -8.35 12.22
C GLU A 97 -1.99 -7.84 10.91
N ILE A 98 -1.58 -6.63 10.55
CA ILE A 98 -2.10 -5.92 9.38
C ILE A 98 -1.29 -6.27 8.14
N ASN A 99 -1.95 -6.32 6.97
CA ASN A 99 -1.23 -6.42 5.71
C ASN A 99 -0.78 -5.02 5.23
N PRO A 100 0.52 -4.68 5.29
CA PRO A 100 1.01 -3.36 4.89
C PRO A 100 0.74 -3.03 3.42
N VAL A 101 0.67 -4.03 2.54
CA VAL A 101 0.34 -3.85 1.11
C VAL A 101 -1.04 -3.21 0.99
N LEU A 102 -2.04 -3.77 1.66
CA LEU A 102 -3.42 -3.29 1.62
C LEU A 102 -3.57 -1.93 2.30
N ILE A 103 -2.81 -1.68 3.37
CA ILE A 103 -2.80 -0.37 4.04
C ILE A 103 -2.27 0.71 3.11
N TYR A 104 -1.09 0.50 2.53
CA TYR A 104 -0.48 1.47 1.63
C TYR A 104 -1.33 1.68 0.38
N PHE A 105 -1.88 0.61 -0.18
CA PHE A 105 -2.76 0.72 -1.34
C PHE A 105 -4.04 1.52 -1.00
N ASN A 106 -4.72 1.22 0.11
CA ASN A 106 -5.91 1.97 0.53
C ASN A 106 -5.61 3.43 0.84
N LEU A 107 -4.49 3.71 1.49
CA LEU A 107 -4.06 5.08 1.77
C LEU A 107 -3.79 5.84 0.47
N ALA A 108 -3.17 5.18 -0.52
CA ALA A 108 -2.99 5.75 -1.85
C ALA A 108 -4.33 6.09 -2.52
N LEU A 109 -5.31 5.19 -2.48
CA LEU A 109 -6.65 5.45 -3.03
C LEU A 109 -7.29 6.69 -2.39
N LYS A 110 -7.32 6.77 -1.06
CA LYS A 110 -7.89 7.91 -0.32
C LYS A 110 -7.18 9.22 -0.67
N LYS A 111 -5.85 9.20 -0.75
CA LYS A 111 -5.05 10.40 -1.07
C LYS A 111 -5.20 10.81 -2.54
N ILE A 112 -5.32 9.87 -3.47
CA ILE A 112 -5.64 10.17 -4.88
C ILE A 112 -7.05 10.77 -4.98
N GLU A 113 -8.05 10.22 -4.28
CA GLU A 113 -9.41 10.77 -4.26
C GLU A 113 -9.41 12.22 -3.77
N LEU A 114 -8.77 12.46 -2.62
CA LEU A 114 -8.63 13.80 -2.07
C LEU A 114 -7.93 14.74 -3.06
N SER A 115 -6.89 14.26 -3.76
CA SER A 115 -6.20 15.08 -4.77
C SER A 115 -7.10 15.49 -5.94
N GLN A 116 -8.07 14.66 -6.33
CA GLN A 116 -9.02 15.02 -7.38
C GLN A 116 -10.00 16.09 -6.89
N VAL A 117 -10.44 16.00 -5.64
CA VAL A 117 -11.30 17.02 -5.01
C VAL A 117 -10.57 18.35 -4.90
N THR A 118 -9.35 18.36 -4.36
CA THR A 118 -8.57 19.59 -4.19
C THR A 118 -8.09 20.17 -5.52
N LYS A 119 -7.76 19.35 -6.52
CA LYS A 119 -7.49 19.81 -7.89
C LYS A 119 -8.68 20.58 -8.47
N LYS A 120 -9.89 20.04 -8.32
CA LYS A 120 -11.11 20.72 -8.78
C LYS A 120 -11.29 22.06 -8.06
N SER A 121 -11.13 22.09 -6.74
CA SER A 121 -11.18 23.34 -5.96
C SER A 121 -10.13 24.35 -6.39
N PHE A 122 -8.94 23.91 -6.77
CA PHE A 122 -7.86 24.76 -7.28
C PHE A 122 -8.22 25.38 -8.64
N GLU A 123 -8.81 24.58 -9.53
CA GLU A 123 -9.30 25.02 -10.85
C GLU A 123 -10.44 26.04 -10.75
N GLU A 124 -11.33 25.86 -9.77
CA GLU A 124 -12.47 26.75 -9.52
C GLU A 124 -12.09 28.02 -8.73
N CYS A 125 -10.94 28.04 -8.05
CA CYS A 125 -10.49 29.19 -7.26
C CYS A 125 -10.00 30.34 -8.17
N PRO A 126 -10.55 31.57 -8.03
CA PRO A 126 -10.12 32.72 -8.82
C PRO A 126 -8.63 33.03 -8.61
N THR A 127 -7.93 33.34 -9.69
CA THR A 127 -6.50 33.71 -9.61
C THR A 127 -6.25 34.99 -8.81
N SER A 128 -7.26 35.86 -8.68
CA SER A 128 -7.20 37.06 -7.84
C SER A 128 -7.13 36.74 -6.34
N ASP A 129 -7.60 35.57 -5.90
CA ASP A 129 -7.50 35.10 -4.51
C ASP A 129 -6.26 34.19 -4.35
N PHE A 130 -5.09 34.79 -4.55
CA PHE A 130 -3.82 34.06 -4.62
C PHE A 130 -3.52 33.26 -3.34
N ILE A 131 -3.78 33.84 -2.16
CA ILE A 131 -3.48 33.20 -0.87
C ILE A 131 -4.30 31.93 -0.71
N ARG A 132 -5.61 31.99 -0.93
CA ARG A 132 -6.46 30.81 -0.88
C ARG A 132 -6.05 29.79 -1.94
N LYS A 133 -5.79 30.22 -3.17
CA LYS A 133 -5.38 29.34 -4.27
C LYS A 133 -4.08 28.61 -3.97
N TYR A 134 -3.12 29.28 -3.32
CA TYR A 134 -1.88 28.68 -2.85
C TYR A 134 -2.14 27.58 -1.83
N HIS A 135 -2.97 27.82 -0.80
CA HIS A 135 -3.28 26.79 0.20
C HIS A 135 -3.98 25.57 -0.41
N ILE A 136 -4.96 25.77 -1.31
CA ILE A 136 -5.61 24.66 -2.02
C ILE A 136 -4.59 23.88 -2.86
N PHE A 137 -3.63 24.57 -3.48
CA PHE A 137 -2.56 23.91 -4.22
C PHE A 137 -1.64 23.08 -3.31
N VAL A 138 -1.32 23.58 -2.11
CA VAL A 138 -0.56 22.82 -1.11
C VAL A 138 -1.30 21.53 -0.73
N ASP A 139 -2.61 21.62 -0.44
CA ASP A 139 -3.44 20.45 -0.12
C ASP A 139 -3.50 19.46 -1.29
N TYR A 140 -3.61 19.97 -2.52
CA TYR A 140 -3.52 19.17 -3.74
C TYR A 140 -2.18 18.45 -3.85
N PHE A 141 -1.08 19.18 -3.71
CA PHE A 141 0.26 18.63 -3.86
C PHE A 141 0.54 17.57 -2.78
N GLU A 142 0.16 17.82 -1.53
CA GLU A 142 0.27 16.84 -0.44
C GLU A 142 -0.52 15.57 -0.77
N ALA A 143 -1.79 15.71 -1.13
CA ALA A 143 -2.65 14.57 -1.44
C ALA A 143 -2.12 13.75 -2.64
N ALA A 144 -1.78 14.42 -3.74
CA ALA A 144 -1.29 13.77 -4.96
C ALA A 144 0.07 13.08 -4.73
N SER A 145 1.03 13.77 -4.10
CA SER A 145 2.36 13.20 -3.83
C SER A 145 2.29 12.03 -2.84
N SER A 146 1.47 12.15 -1.80
CA SER A 146 1.20 11.06 -0.85
C SER A 146 0.58 9.86 -1.56
N GLY A 147 -0.36 10.08 -2.48
CA GLY A 147 -0.94 9.02 -3.31
C GLY A 147 0.12 8.24 -4.11
N VAL A 148 1.02 8.95 -4.80
CA VAL A 148 2.12 8.35 -5.57
C VAL A 148 3.06 7.52 -4.68
N VAL A 149 3.48 8.10 -3.55
CA VAL A 149 4.43 7.45 -2.62
C VAL A 149 3.84 6.17 -2.06
N HIS A 150 2.60 6.20 -1.57
CA HIS A 150 1.96 5.02 -0.98
C HIS A 150 1.62 3.96 -2.03
N LEU A 151 1.28 4.35 -3.27
CA LEU A 151 1.00 3.39 -4.33
C LEU A 151 2.25 2.58 -4.69
N LEU A 152 3.43 3.23 -4.76
CA LEU A 152 4.71 2.53 -4.93
C LEU A 152 5.14 1.77 -3.67
N GLY A 153 4.86 2.31 -2.48
CA GLY A 153 5.11 1.63 -1.21
C GLY A 153 4.34 0.31 -1.12
N ALA A 154 3.11 0.26 -1.63
CA ALA A 154 2.33 -0.97 -1.73
C ALA A 154 3.01 -2.02 -2.64
N VAL A 155 3.56 -1.60 -3.78
CA VAL A 155 4.33 -2.48 -4.69
C VAL A 155 5.58 -3.03 -4.02
N GLU A 156 6.35 -2.17 -3.35
CA GLU A 156 7.57 -2.57 -2.63
C GLU A 156 7.27 -3.51 -1.47
N ALA A 157 6.23 -3.23 -0.69
CA ALA A 157 5.77 -4.11 0.37
C ALA A 157 5.33 -5.48 -0.17
N PHE A 158 4.62 -5.49 -1.30
CA PHE A 158 4.14 -6.73 -1.91
C PHE A 158 5.30 -7.56 -2.45
N TYR A 159 6.24 -6.93 -3.15
CA TYR A 159 7.50 -7.58 -3.55
C TYR A 159 8.20 -8.22 -2.36
N ASN A 160 8.35 -7.49 -1.24
CA ASN A 160 9.02 -8.02 -0.05
C ASN A 160 8.28 -9.22 0.55
N GLN A 161 6.94 -9.25 0.50
CA GLN A 161 6.13 -10.38 0.94
C GLN A 161 6.26 -11.63 0.04
N LEU A 162 6.66 -11.46 -1.23
CA LEU A 162 6.88 -12.58 -2.15
C LEU A 162 8.24 -13.26 -1.95
N LEU A 163 9.19 -12.63 -1.23
CA LEU A 163 10.55 -13.16 -1.05
C LEU A 163 10.63 -14.15 0.12
N PRO A 164 11.05 -15.40 -0.11
CA PRO A 164 11.39 -16.33 0.97
C PRO A 164 12.56 -15.80 1.81
N GLU A 165 12.61 -16.13 3.10
CA GLU A 165 13.67 -15.65 4.00
C GLU A 165 15.07 -16.12 3.57
N ASP A 166 15.21 -17.40 3.20
CA ASP A 166 16.49 -18.02 2.87
C ASP A 166 16.81 -18.02 1.36
N PHE A 167 16.20 -17.12 0.59
CA PHE A 167 16.38 -17.08 -0.86
C PHE A 167 17.68 -16.37 -1.29
N THR A 168 18.35 -16.96 -2.29
CA THR A 168 19.47 -16.34 -3.01
C THR A 168 19.16 -16.17 -4.49
N VAL A 169 19.62 -15.06 -5.06
CA VAL A 169 19.39 -14.71 -6.47
C VAL A 169 20.70 -14.34 -7.13
N VAL A 170 20.84 -14.68 -8.41
CA VAL A 170 21.96 -14.21 -9.23
C VAL A 170 21.54 -12.93 -9.95
N ILE A 171 22.27 -11.85 -9.70
CA ILE A 171 22.12 -10.56 -10.39
C ILE A 171 23.49 -10.17 -10.94
N ASP A 172 23.57 -10.01 -12.26
CA ASP A 172 24.82 -9.69 -12.97
C ASP A 172 25.96 -10.67 -12.63
N GLY A 173 25.64 -11.97 -12.56
CA GLY A 173 26.60 -13.04 -12.24
C GLY A 173 27.00 -13.13 -10.76
N ASN A 174 26.48 -12.25 -9.89
CA ASN A 174 26.79 -12.24 -8.47
C ASN A 174 25.60 -12.77 -7.66
N GLU A 175 25.87 -13.71 -6.76
CA GLU A 175 24.87 -14.22 -5.83
C GLU A 175 24.58 -13.17 -4.74
N LYS A 176 23.29 -12.86 -4.53
CA LYS A 176 22.82 -11.91 -3.51
C LYS A 176 21.76 -12.57 -2.64
N ARG A 177 21.90 -12.37 -1.32
CA ARG A 177 20.90 -12.74 -0.30
C ARG A 177 19.85 -11.64 -0.13
N LYS A 178 18.69 -11.98 0.44
CA LYS A 178 17.56 -11.07 0.69
C LYS A 178 17.95 -9.71 1.28
N ASN A 179 18.83 -9.68 2.29
CA ASN A 179 19.29 -8.44 2.93
C ASN A 179 20.06 -7.48 2.00
N LYS A 180 20.65 -7.98 0.90
CA LYS A 180 21.30 -7.15 -0.13
C LYS A 180 20.32 -6.68 -1.20
N LEU A 181 19.12 -7.27 -1.27
CA LEU A 181 18.09 -6.89 -2.23
C LEU A 181 17.33 -5.65 -1.81
N GLU A 182 17.40 -5.22 -0.55
CA GLU A 182 16.72 -4.01 -0.09
C GLU A 182 17.15 -2.78 -0.90
N TYR A 183 18.45 -2.68 -1.22
CA TYR A 183 19.08 -1.51 -1.85
C TYR A 183 19.09 -1.52 -3.39
N ILE A 184 18.61 -2.59 -4.05
CA ILE A 184 18.49 -2.58 -5.52
C ILE A 184 17.21 -1.86 -5.96
N SER A 185 17.23 -1.36 -7.18
CA SER A 185 16.09 -0.61 -7.73
C SER A 185 14.89 -1.53 -8.00
N LEU A 186 13.68 -0.96 -7.89
CA LEU A 186 12.42 -1.70 -8.03
C LEU A 186 12.24 -2.42 -9.37
N ASP A 187 12.79 -1.86 -10.44
CA ASP A 187 12.84 -2.49 -11.76
C ASP A 187 13.67 -3.77 -11.76
N ILE A 188 14.86 -3.79 -11.15
CA ILE A 188 15.65 -5.03 -11.02
C ILE A 188 14.92 -6.04 -10.13
N LYS A 189 14.32 -5.57 -9.03
CA LYS A 189 13.48 -6.41 -8.15
C LYS A 189 12.38 -7.13 -8.94
N ILE A 190 11.64 -6.42 -9.78
CA ILE A 190 10.50 -6.99 -10.51
C ILE A 190 10.92 -7.75 -11.77
N GLN A 191 11.87 -7.24 -12.56
CA GLN A 191 12.25 -7.82 -13.85
C GLN A 191 13.25 -8.97 -13.73
N THR A 192 14.07 -8.99 -12.67
CA THR A 192 15.15 -9.97 -12.54
C THR A 192 14.93 -10.90 -11.36
N VAL A 193 14.51 -10.37 -10.21
CA VAL A 193 14.37 -11.17 -8.99
C VAL A 193 13.07 -11.97 -8.98
N LEU A 194 11.91 -11.33 -9.19
CA LEU A 194 10.62 -12.04 -9.13
C LEU A 194 10.50 -13.23 -10.10
N PRO A 195 11.01 -13.18 -11.35
CA PRO A 195 10.98 -14.35 -12.22
C PRO A 195 11.80 -15.52 -11.68
N GLN A 196 12.93 -15.26 -11.01
CA GLN A 196 13.74 -16.31 -10.38
C GLN A 196 13.06 -16.88 -9.12
N VAL A 197 12.32 -16.05 -8.38
CA VAL A 197 11.60 -16.48 -7.15
C VAL A 197 10.32 -17.24 -7.49
N THR A 198 9.55 -16.75 -8.45
CA THR A 198 8.16 -17.17 -8.67
C THR A 198 7.95 -17.97 -9.96
N GLY A 199 8.94 -17.97 -10.87
CA GLY A 199 8.80 -18.50 -12.23
C GLY A 199 7.89 -17.66 -13.13
N LYS A 200 7.38 -16.52 -12.66
CA LYS A 200 6.48 -15.64 -13.41
C LYS A 200 7.15 -14.33 -13.79
N ASP A 201 7.00 -13.91 -15.03
CA ASP A 201 7.54 -12.64 -15.56
C ASP A 201 6.39 -11.66 -15.85
N PHE A 202 6.10 -10.79 -14.89
CA PHE A 202 5.07 -9.76 -15.04
C PHE A 202 5.39 -8.76 -16.17
N PRO A 203 6.60 -8.17 -16.27
CA PRO A 203 6.99 -7.31 -17.39
C PRO A 203 6.72 -7.90 -18.77
N ALA A 204 7.04 -9.19 -18.97
CA ALA A 204 6.79 -9.86 -20.24
C ALA A 204 5.29 -10.13 -20.49
N ALA A 205 4.56 -10.55 -19.44
CA ALA A 205 3.14 -10.87 -19.56
C ALA A 205 2.22 -9.64 -19.64
N ASN A 206 2.63 -8.50 -19.06
CA ASN A 206 1.82 -7.29 -18.91
C ASN A 206 2.64 -6.01 -19.23
N PRO A 207 3.17 -5.86 -20.46
CA PRO A 207 4.09 -4.78 -20.80
C PRO A 207 3.51 -3.37 -20.60
N ASP A 208 2.23 -3.17 -20.89
CA ASP A 208 1.56 -1.88 -20.73
C ASP A 208 1.40 -1.48 -19.26
N ALA A 209 0.95 -2.41 -18.41
CA ALA A 209 0.86 -2.17 -16.97
C ALA A 209 2.25 -1.95 -16.36
N TRP A 210 3.25 -2.70 -16.83
CA TRP A 210 4.63 -2.51 -16.40
C TRP A 210 5.18 -1.12 -16.75
N LYS A 211 4.93 -0.63 -17.97
CA LYS A 211 5.29 0.72 -18.38
C LYS A 211 4.68 1.78 -17.45
N LEU A 212 3.41 1.63 -17.07
CA LEU A 212 2.75 2.53 -16.13
C LEU A 212 3.39 2.50 -14.73
N ILE A 213 3.80 1.33 -14.25
CA ILE A 213 4.53 1.20 -12.97
C ILE A 213 5.88 1.92 -13.04
N LEU A 214 6.61 1.81 -14.16
CA LEU A 214 7.87 2.53 -14.37
C LEU A 214 7.70 4.06 -14.44
N GLU A 215 6.64 4.54 -15.10
CA GLU A 215 6.27 5.96 -15.11
C GLU A 215 6.01 6.46 -13.68
N LEU A 216 5.22 5.71 -12.91
CA LEU A 216 4.88 6.05 -11.53
C LEU A 216 6.12 6.03 -10.60
N LYS A 217 6.98 5.01 -10.75
CA LYS A 217 8.30 4.96 -10.07
C LYS A 217 9.13 6.20 -10.39
N THR A 218 9.16 6.62 -11.64
CA THR A 218 9.89 7.82 -12.07
C THR A 218 9.34 9.08 -11.41
N LEU A 219 8.01 9.22 -11.35
CA LEU A 219 7.36 10.33 -10.64
C LEU A 219 7.68 10.30 -9.15
N ARG A 220 7.57 9.14 -8.48
CA ARG A 220 7.92 8.95 -7.07
C ARG A 220 9.36 9.36 -6.79
N ASN A 221 10.30 8.89 -7.61
CA ASN A 221 11.72 9.20 -7.44
C ASN A 221 11.99 10.70 -7.54
N ARG A 222 11.26 11.42 -8.39
CA ARG A 222 11.37 12.89 -8.49
C ARG A 222 10.76 13.62 -7.30
N LEU A 223 9.68 13.09 -6.73
CA LEU A 223 9.09 13.60 -5.49
C LEU A 223 10.03 13.41 -4.29
N THR A 224 10.73 12.27 -4.19
CA THR A 224 11.58 11.96 -3.03
C THR A 224 13.03 12.42 -3.17
N HIS A 225 13.53 12.59 -4.39
CA HIS A 225 14.92 13.00 -4.67
C HIS A 225 14.95 14.32 -5.43
N LEU A 226 14.35 15.35 -4.83
CA LEU A 226 14.36 16.71 -5.35
C LEU A 226 15.79 17.17 -5.59
N LYS A 227 16.13 17.43 -6.86
CA LYS A 227 17.44 17.98 -7.24
C LYS A 227 17.41 19.49 -7.05
N LYS A 228 18.57 20.06 -6.70
CA LYS A 228 18.75 21.52 -6.64
C LYS A 228 18.59 22.12 -8.04
N VAL A 229 18.00 23.32 -8.08
CA VAL A 229 17.69 24.11 -9.29
C VAL A 229 18.84 24.08 -10.29
N LYS A 230 18.52 23.77 -11.56
CA LYS A 230 19.44 23.86 -12.68
C LYS A 230 19.02 25.02 -13.59
N ALA A 231 19.89 26.01 -13.69
CA ALA A 231 19.81 27.20 -14.54
C ALA A 231 18.78 28.28 -14.15
N GLU A 232 19.06 29.48 -14.63
CA GLU A 232 18.35 30.73 -14.33
C GLU A 232 16.86 30.61 -14.75
N ASN A 233 15.96 30.79 -13.78
CA ASN A 233 14.51 31.02 -13.93
C ASN A 233 13.55 29.82 -14.10
N LEU A 234 14.02 28.56 -14.09
CA LEU A 234 13.15 27.38 -14.02
C LEU A 234 13.59 26.46 -12.89
N THR A 235 12.73 26.31 -11.88
CA THR A 235 13.01 25.38 -10.78
C THR A 235 12.52 23.97 -11.16
N ASP A 236 13.27 22.94 -10.76
CA ASP A 236 12.81 21.54 -10.88
C ASP A 236 11.44 21.33 -10.20
N TYR A 237 11.09 22.18 -9.22
CA TYR A 237 9.80 22.22 -8.55
C TYR A 237 8.64 22.60 -9.48
N GLN A 238 8.82 23.55 -10.39
CA GLN A 238 7.77 23.94 -11.34
C GLN A 238 7.46 22.78 -12.29
N LYS A 239 8.50 22.13 -12.83
CA LYS A 239 8.33 20.96 -13.69
C LYS A 239 7.66 19.81 -12.94
N LEU A 240 8.12 19.51 -11.73
CA LEU A 240 7.51 18.47 -10.89
C LEU A 240 6.04 18.76 -10.56
N SER A 241 5.72 20.00 -10.21
CA SER A 241 4.36 20.45 -9.94
C SER A 241 3.47 20.28 -11.16
N ASN A 242 3.94 20.67 -12.34
CA ASN A 242 3.22 20.48 -13.60
C ASN A 242 3.03 19.01 -13.94
N ASP A 243 4.06 18.18 -13.78
CA ASP A 243 3.96 16.75 -14.07
C ASP A 243 2.97 16.08 -13.13
N LEU A 244 3.02 16.39 -11.83
CA LEU A 244 2.05 15.89 -10.85
C LEU A 244 0.62 16.37 -11.18
N TYR A 245 0.46 17.68 -11.46
CA TYR A 245 -0.82 18.28 -11.87
C TYR A 245 -1.46 17.58 -13.06
N ASN A 246 -0.65 17.24 -14.07
CA ASN A 246 -1.12 16.62 -15.31
C ASN A 246 -1.13 15.09 -15.26
N THR A 247 -0.77 14.48 -14.13
CA THR A 247 -0.78 13.03 -13.95
C THR A 247 -2.23 12.52 -13.92
N ASP A 248 -2.55 11.59 -14.84
CA ASP A 248 -3.80 10.84 -14.79
C ASP A 248 -3.64 9.66 -13.82
N PHE A 249 -4.14 9.80 -12.60
CA PHE A 249 -4.05 8.74 -11.59
C PHE A 249 -4.90 7.50 -11.91
N SER A 250 -5.91 7.63 -12.77
CA SER A 250 -6.86 6.55 -13.05
C SER A 250 -6.24 5.36 -13.79
N LYS A 251 -5.11 5.56 -14.48
CA LYS A 251 -4.39 4.48 -15.18
C LYS A 251 -3.45 3.69 -14.27
N TYR A 252 -2.92 4.27 -13.20
CA TYR A 252 -1.92 3.60 -12.36
C TYR A 252 -2.55 2.58 -11.42
N ILE A 253 -3.72 2.90 -10.85
CA ILE A 253 -4.43 2.01 -9.92
C ILE A 253 -4.69 0.63 -10.55
N PRO A 254 -5.34 0.51 -11.73
CA PRO A 254 -5.56 -0.80 -12.35
C PRO A 254 -4.26 -1.49 -12.79
N ALA A 255 -3.21 -0.74 -13.15
CA ALA A 255 -1.92 -1.35 -13.47
C ALA A 255 -1.27 -2.02 -12.24
N ILE A 256 -1.40 -1.39 -11.07
CA ILE A 256 -0.89 -1.91 -9.80
C ILE A 256 -1.76 -3.07 -9.31
N GLN A 257 -3.08 -3.00 -9.47
CA GLN A 257 -3.99 -4.12 -9.19
C GLN A 257 -3.64 -5.34 -10.06
N ASN A 258 -3.44 -5.14 -11.37
CA ASN A 258 -3.00 -6.20 -12.27
C ASN A 258 -1.67 -6.83 -11.81
N PHE A 259 -0.71 -6.01 -11.34
CA PHE A 259 0.53 -6.52 -10.75
C PHE A 259 0.27 -7.40 -9.53
N PHE A 260 -0.60 -7.01 -8.61
CA PHE A 260 -0.95 -7.84 -7.46
C PHE A 260 -1.67 -9.12 -7.87
N ASP A 261 -2.70 -9.02 -8.70
CA ASP A 261 -3.52 -10.16 -9.13
C ASP A 261 -2.72 -11.19 -9.95
N PHE A 262 -1.69 -10.76 -10.67
CA PHE A 262 -0.81 -11.65 -11.42
C PHE A 262 -0.04 -12.65 -10.50
N TYR A 263 0.38 -12.19 -9.32
CA TYR A 263 1.09 -13.03 -8.35
C TYR A 263 0.15 -13.65 -7.31
N GLU A 264 -0.84 -12.89 -6.84
CA GLU A 264 -1.79 -13.28 -5.80
C GLU A 264 -3.22 -12.82 -6.16
N PRO A 265 -3.96 -13.61 -6.96
CA PRO A 265 -5.34 -13.28 -7.32
C PRO A 265 -6.24 -13.09 -6.10
N GLY A 266 -7.05 -12.03 -6.10
CA GLY A 266 -8.00 -11.75 -5.01
C GLY A 266 -7.36 -11.14 -3.76
N LEU A 267 -6.11 -10.65 -3.88
CA LEU A 267 -5.47 -9.89 -2.81
C LEU A 267 -6.28 -8.63 -2.47
N ILE A 268 -6.65 -7.85 -3.49
CA ILE A 268 -7.54 -6.69 -3.35
C ILE A 268 -8.98 -7.15 -3.61
N GLU A 269 -9.83 -7.01 -2.59
CA GLU A 269 -11.27 -7.18 -2.71
C GLU A 269 -11.98 -5.84 -2.50
N GLU A 270 -13.05 -5.63 -3.26
CA GLU A 270 -13.91 -4.48 -3.07
C GLU A 270 -14.76 -4.64 -1.81
N ASP A 271 -14.86 -3.56 -1.06
CA ASP A 271 -15.74 -3.49 0.08
C ASP A 271 -17.16 -3.18 -0.42
N ASN A 272 -17.99 -4.22 -0.48
CA ASN A 272 -19.39 -4.15 -0.91
C ASN A 272 -20.33 -3.71 0.23
N GLU A 273 -19.81 -3.43 1.42
CA GLU A 273 -20.59 -2.92 2.54
C GLU A 273 -20.85 -1.41 2.37
N THR A 274 -21.86 -1.08 1.55
CA THR A 274 -22.51 0.23 1.51
C THR A 274 -24.00 0.11 1.75
#